data_AF-A0A143DDP8-F1
#
_entry.id   AF-A0A143DDP8-F1
#
_cell.length_a   1.000
_cell.length_b   1.000
_cell.length_c   1.000
_cell.angle_alpha   90.00
_cell.angle_beta   90.00
_cell.angle_gamma   90.00
#
_symmetry.space_group_name_H-M   'P 1'
#
loop_
_entity.id
_entity.type
_entity.pdbx_description
1 polymer ?
#
loop_
_entity_poly.entity_id
_entity_poly.type
_entity_poly.pdbx_seq_one_letter_code
_entity_poly.pdbx_strand_id
1 'polypeptide(L)'
;MIRNMYGLNARDTIDYAGESRSIVASLEQSYVSIQGQRTSGWVEGARNVIGGSAMDNIHGDSHNNVLVGRGGDDLLSGGKGDDTLVGGSGNDFLIGGKGADTITGGPGADKFVYWRASDTQGDVITDFNHGQGDIINFIFTEEEQYAHNHPKPGYVPDPEQPMPLPLNGTAEAPHSLWYQVAENGKDLHLFGDTDGQVDTHEISMTLQGVTSLQSSDFVFEYWV
;
A
#
# COMPACT_ATOMS: atom_id res chain seq x y z
N MET A 1 -8.01 28.15 -12.78
CA MET A 1 -8.34 27.91 -14.21
C MET A 1 -7.99 26.45 -14.47
N ILE A 2 -8.98 25.55 -14.48
CA ILE A 2 -8.74 24.11 -14.69
C ILE A 2 -8.42 23.95 -16.18
N ARG A 3 -7.22 23.46 -16.50
CA ARG A 3 -6.74 23.31 -17.89
C ARG A 3 -6.54 21.84 -18.20
N ASN A 4 -7.08 21.48 -19.36
CA ASN A 4 -6.87 20.26 -20.14
C ASN A 4 -7.78 19.08 -19.79
N MET A 5 -8.92 19.08 -20.47
CA MET A 5 -9.78 17.92 -20.64
C MET A 5 -9.75 17.49 -22.10
N TYR A 6 -9.44 16.22 -22.35
CA TYR A 6 -9.82 15.55 -23.59
C TYR A 6 -10.75 14.38 -23.21
N GLY A 7 -11.72 14.06 -24.07
CA GLY A 7 -12.92 13.30 -23.72
C GLY A 7 -12.68 11.97 -23.02
N LEU A 8 -13.39 11.77 -21.90
CA LEU A 8 -13.14 10.67 -20.95
C LEU A 8 -13.56 9.30 -21.51
N ASN A 9 -12.57 8.53 -21.96
CA ASN A 9 -12.55 7.08 -22.00
C ASN A 9 -11.73 6.55 -20.80
N ALA A 10 -11.64 5.23 -20.65
CA ALA A 10 -11.02 4.54 -19.51
C ALA A 10 -9.49 4.72 -19.36
N ARG A 11 -8.91 5.83 -19.83
CA ARG A 11 -7.50 6.20 -19.68
C ARG A 11 -7.31 7.67 -19.29
N ASP A 12 -8.39 8.40 -19.04
CA ASP A 12 -8.27 9.83 -18.86
C ASP A 12 -7.88 10.24 -17.44
N THR A 13 -7.16 11.36 -17.40
CA THR A 13 -6.49 11.88 -16.21
C THR A 13 -7.10 13.19 -15.78
N ILE A 14 -7.45 13.28 -14.51
CA ILE A 14 -7.80 14.50 -13.83
C ILE A 14 -6.51 15.15 -13.34
N ASP A 15 -6.15 16.31 -13.90
CA ASP A 15 -4.86 16.96 -13.64
C ASP A 15 -5.01 18.24 -12.80
N TYR A 16 -4.51 18.19 -11.56
CA TYR A 16 -4.39 19.31 -10.63
C TYR A 16 -2.94 19.69 -10.32
N ALA A 17 -1.97 19.33 -11.17
CA ALA A 17 -0.54 19.62 -10.92
C ALA A 17 -0.21 21.12 -10.74
N GLY A 18 -1.09 22.02 -11.18
CA GLY A 18 -0.96 23.46 -10.97
C GLY A 18 -1.68 24.02 -9.73
N GLU A 19 -2.37 23.19 -8.96
CA GLU A 19 -3.14 23.59 -7.78
C GLU A 19 -2.25 23.59 -6.53
N SER A 20 -2.40 24.64 -5.73
CA SER A 20 -1.61 24.83 -4.50
C SER A 20 -2.44 24.63 -3.23
N ARG A 21 -3.70 24.23 -3.38
CA ARG A 21 -4.64 23.93 -2.31
C ARG A 21 -4.91 22.44 -2.30
N SER A 22 -5.19 21.92 -1.11
CA SER A 22 -5.64 20.55 -0.92
C SER A 22 -6.88 20.24 -1.77
N ILE A 23 -6.82 19.12 -2.48
CA ILE A 23 -7.94 18.52 -3.18
C ILE A 23 -8.40 17.25 -2.46
N VAL A 24 -9.70 16.97 -2.55
CA VAL A 24 -10.26 15.64 -2.25
C VAL A 24 -10.86 15.10 -3.52
N ALA A 25 -10.29 14.03 -4.08
CA ALA A 25 -10.76 13.38 -5.29
C ALA A 25 -11.23 11.96 -4.98
N SER A 26 -12.33 11.55 -5.58
CA SER A 26 -12.80 10.16 -5.54
C SER A 26 -13.32 9.77 -6.91
N LEU A 27 -12.64 8.83 -7.55
CA LEU A 27 -13.09 8.22 -8.80
C LEU A 27 -14.35 7.36 -8.56
N GLU A 28 -14.34 6.56 -7.50
CA GLU A 28 -15.49 5.73 -7.09
C GLU A 28 -16.77 6.54 -6.88
N GLN A 29 -16.68 7.68 -6.18
CA GLN A 29 -17.82 8.56 -5.91
C GLN A 29 -17.97 9.68 -6.97
N SER A 30 -17.13 9.67 -8.01
CA SER A 30 -17.16 10.59 -9.14
C SER A 30 -17.21 12.07 -8.76
N TYR A 31 -16.31 12.51 -7.87
CA TYR A 31 -16.19 13.93 -7.50
C TYR A 31 -14.75 14.37 -7.24
N VAL A 32 -14.54 15.69 -7.37
CA VAL A 32 -13.38 16.39 -6.80
C VAL A 32 -13.90 17.56 -5.96
N SER A 33 -13.23 17.86 -4.86
CA SER A 33 -13.55 18.96 -3.95
C SER A 33 -12.31 19.77 -3.66
N ILE A 34 -12.41 21.10 -3.75
CA ILE A 34 -11.37 22.03 -3.31
C ILE A 34 -12.02 23.00 -2.33
N GLN A 35 -11.49 23.08 -1.11
CA GLN A 35 -12.06 23.91 -0.03
C GLN A 35 -13.56 23.63 0.23
N GLY A 36 -13.99 22.37 0.08
CA GLY A 36 -15.38 21.96 0.27
C GLY A 36 -16.30 22.25 -0.91
N GLN A 37 -15.82 22.93 -1.95
CA GLN A 37 -16.58 23.12 -3.18
C GLN A 37 -16.42 21.88 -4.07
N ARG A 38 -17.47 21.05 -4.11
CA ARG A 38 -17.52 19.84 -4.94
C ARG A 38 -17.83 20.17 -6.39
N THR A 39 -17.11 19.52 -7.30
CA THR A 39 -17.44 19.42 -8.72
C THR A 39 -17.77 17.96 -9.03
N SER A 40 -18.93 17.72 -9.64
CA SER A 40 -19.38 16.39 -10.08
C SER A 40 -19.46 16.32 -11.62
N GLY A 41 -19.42 15.12 -12.19
CA GLY A 41 -19.58 14.87 -13.62
C GLY A 41 -18.30 14.97 -14.46
N TRP A 42 -17.26 15.66 -13.99
CA TRP A 42 -15.94 15.71 -14.66
C TRP A 42 -15.07 14.48 -14.39
N VAL A 43 -15.56 13.56 -13.55
CA VAL A 43 -14.82 12.42 -13.01
C VAL A 43 -15.33 11.10 -13.60
N GLU A 44 -16.50 11.12 -14.23
CA GLU A 44 -17.08 9.91 -14.83
C GLU A 44 -16.18 9.38 -15.94
N GLY A 45 -15.68 8.15 -15.75
CA GLY A 45 -14.82 7.46 -16.70
C GLY A 45 -13.33 7.80 -16.60
N ALA A 46 -12.92 8.76 -15.75
CA ALA A 46 -11.52 8.99 -15.45
C ALA A 46 -10.94 7.79 -14.68
N ARG A 47 -9.66 7.49 -14.92
CA ARG A 47 -8.89 6.44 -14.21
C ARG A 47 -7.73 6.98 -13.41
N ASN A 48 -7.31 8.20 -13.71
CA ASN A 48 -6.08 8.73 -13.15
C ASN A 48 -6.35 10.08 -12.51
N VAL A 49 -5.62 10.37 -11.44
CA VAL A 49 -5.66 11.66 -10.76
C VAL A 49 -4.24 12.09 -10.47
N ILE A 50 -3.94 13.34 -10.80
CA ILE A 50 -2.71 14.03 -10.41
C ILE A 50 -3.10 15.15 -9.46
N GLY A 51 -2.59 15.08 -8.23
CA GLY A 51 -2.71 16.07 -7.17
C GLY A 51 -1.90 17.34 -7.42
N GLY A 52 -1.94 18.22 -6.44
CA GLY A 52 -1.36 19.54 -6.42
C GLY A 52 0.00 19.59 -5.74
N SER A 53 0.22 20.59 -4.90
CA SER A 53 1.44 20.76 -4.09
C SER A 53 1.12 20.93 -2.60
N ALA A 54 -0.08 20.54 -2.19
CA ALA A 54 -0.56 20.57 -0.82
C ALA A 54 -1.08 19.16 -0.49
N MET A 55 -1.29 18.87 0.80
CA MET A 55 -1.88 17.59 1.24
C MET A 55 -3.19 17.31 0.50
N ASP A 56 -3.20 16.26 -0.29
CA ASP A 56 -4.33 15.80 -1.07
C ASP A 56 -4.89 14.49 -0.52
N ASN A 57 -6.17 14.24 -0.78
CA ASN A 57 -6.82 12.98 -0.47
C ASN A 57 -7.44 12.44 -1.75
N ILE A 58 -6.83 11.40 -2.30
CA ILE A 58 -7.18 10.87 -3.61
C ILE A 58 -7.55 9.40 -3.46
N HIS A 59 -8.79 9.09 -3.81
CA HIS A 59 -9.32 7.73 -3.81
C HIS A 59 -9.66 7.30 -5.23
N GLY A 60 -9.14 6.14 -5.63
CA GLY A 60 -9.43 5.49 -6.89
C GLY A 60 -10.82 4.85 -6.92
N ASP A 61 -10.96 3.82 -7.76
CA ASP A 61 -12.19 3.08 -7.98
C ASP A 61 -11.93 1.57 -8.08
N SER A 62 -12.78 0.84 -8.80
CA SER A 62 -12.66 -0.62 -8.91
C SER A 62 -11.83 -1.10 -10.11
N HIS A 63 -11.15 -0.17 -10.77
CA HIS A 63 -10.35 -0.44 -11.96
C HIS A 63 -8.94 0.07 -11.72
N ASN A 64 -8.00 -0.42 -12.52
CA ASN A 64 -6.61 0.02 -12.50
C ASN A 64 -6.52 1.54 -12.66
N ASN A 65 -5.96 2.20 -11.65
CA ASN A 65 -5.83 3.63 -11.54
C ASN A 65 -4.37 4.06 -11.49
N VAL A 66 -4.09 5.29 -11.92
CA VAL A 66 -2.81 5.96 -11.69
C VAL A 66 -3.04 7.19 -10.83
N LEU A 67 -2.59 7.14 -9.59
CA LEU A 67 -2.77 8.20 -8.59
C LEU A 67 -1.41 8.82 -8.25
N VAL A 68 -1.29 10.14 -8.39
CA VAL A 68 -0.05 10.87 -8.12
C VAL A 68 -0.34 12.02 -7.16
N GLY A 69 0.25 12.03 -5.96
CA GLY A 69 0.07 13.09 -4.96
C GLY A 69 0.90 14.35 -5.26
N ARG A 70 2.16 14.13 -5.64
CA ARG A 70 3.23 15.09 -5.97
C ARG A 70 3.87 15.74 -4.75
N GLY A 71 3.17 16.60 -4.02
CA GLY A 71 3.81 17.36 -2.95
C GLY A 71 2.85 17.70 -1.84
N GLY A 72 3.30 17.58 -0.60
CA GLY A 72 2.42 17.59 0.56
C GLY A 72 2.41 16.20 1.20
N ASP A 73 1.84 16.11 2.40
CA ASP A 73 1.65 14.81 3.07
C ASP A 73 0.33 14.23 2.56
N ASP A 74 0.36 13.40 1.53
CA ASP A 74 -0.82 12.98 0.77
C ASP A 74 -1.44 11.67 1.32
N LEU A 75 -2.73 11.48 1.09
CA LEU A 75 -3.43 10.21 1.30
C LEU A 75 -3.90 9.67 -0.05
N LEU A 76 -3.28 8.59 -0.52
CA LEU A 76 -3.64 7.91 -1.76
C LEU A 76 -4.20 6.52 -1.46
N SER A 77 -5.36 6.21 -2.03
CA SER A 77 -6.00 4.89 -1.93
C SER A 77 -6.42 4.40 -3.31
N GLY A 78 -5.83 3.32 -3.81
CA GLY A 78 -6.09 2.75 -5.13
C GLY A 78 -7.49 2.16 -5.26
N GLY A 79 -7.87 1.31 -4.31
CA GLY A 79 -9.20 0.72 -4.24
C GLY A 79 -9.18 -0.74 -4.69
N LYS A 80 -9.69 -1.04 -5.88
CA LYS A 80 -9.51 -2.38 -6.48
C LYS A 80 -8.92 -2.24 -7.88
N GLY A 81 -8.29 -3.30 -8.35
CA GLY A 81 -7.60 -3.33 -9.63
C GLY A 81 -6.10 -3.25 -9.38
N ASP A 82 -5.31 -3.35 -10.45
CA ASP A 82 -3.86 -3.23 -10.33
C ASP A 82 -3.51 -1.74 -10.48
N ASP A 83 -3.32 -1.07 -9.35
CA ASP A 83 -3.16 0.37 -9.25
C ASP A 83 -1.69 0.79 -9.26
N THR A 84 -1.43 2.03 -9.66
CA THR A 84 -0.12 2.68 -9.55
C THR A 84 -0.26 3.93 -8.69
N LEU A 85 0.40 3.93 -7.54
CA LEU A 85 0.38 5.02 -6.58
C LEU A 85 1.77 5.66 -6.51
N VAL A 86 1.84 6.99 -6.63
CA VAL A 86 3.05 7.77 -6.47
C VAL A 86 2.77 8.88 -5.46
N GLY A 87 3.28 8.75 -4.24
CA GLY A 87 3.12 9.74 -3.17
C GLY A 87 3.71 11.09 -3.57
N GLY A 88 5.03 11.13 -3.72
CA GLY A 88 5.75 12.33 -4.12
C GLY A 88 6.64 12.82 -3.00
N SER A 89 6.66 14.12 -2.74
CA SER A 89 7.41 14.70 -1.62
C SER A 89 6.50 14.99 -0.44
N GLY A 90 6.89 14.55 0.75
CA GLY A 90 6.06 14.67 1.95
C GLY A 90 5.98 13.31 2.64
N ASN A 91 5.28 13.23 3.77
CA ASN A 91 5.06 11.97 4.46
C ASN A 91 3.71 11.40 4.04
N ASP A 92 3.73 10.49 3.08
CA ASP A 92 2.53 10.02 2.41
C ASP A 92 1.93 8.79 3.08
N PHE A 93 0.61 8.65 2.98
CA PHE A 93 -0.14 7.46 3.36
C PHE A 93 -0.65 6.79 2.09
N LEU A 94 -0.13 5.61 1.79
CA LEU A 94 -0.33 4.91 0.54
C LEU A 94 -1.02 3.56 0.79
N ILE A 95 -2.23 3.41 0.25
CA ILE A 95 -3.05 2.20 0.37
C ILE A 95 -3.29 1.69 -1.05
N GLY A 96 -2.64 0.60 -1.46
CA GLY A 96 -2.91 -0.02 -2.77
C GLY A 96 -4.36 -0.49 -2.84
N GLY A 97 -4.72 -1.39 -1.94
CA GLY A 97 -6.06 -1.97 -1.87
C GLY A 97 -6.02 -3.37 -2.45
N LYS A 98 -7.02 -3.75 -3.25
CA LYS A 98 -7.09 -5.10 -3.83
C LYS A 98 -6.53 -5.13 -5.23
N GLY A 99 -5.52 -5.95 -5.46
CA GLY A 99 -4.94 -6.17 -6.78
C GLY A 99 -3.45 -6.37 -6.62
N ALA A 100 -2.73 -6.40 -7.72
CA ALA A 100 -1.27 -6.32 -7.69
C ALA A 100 -0.84 -4.87 -7.94
N ASP A 101 -0.64 -4.13 -6.86
CA ASP A 101 -0.40 -2.69 -6.91
C ASP A 101 1.09 -2.35 -7.02
N THR A 102 1.40 -1.23 -7.69
CA THR A 102 2.76 -0.67 -7.73
C THR A 102 2.78 0.66 -6.98
N ILE A 103 3.56 0.73 -5.91
CA ILE A 103 3.53 1.85 -4.97
C ILE A 103 4.92 2.47 -4.86
N THR A 104 5.00 3.78 -5.05
CA THR A 104 6.20 4.60 -4.89
C THR A 104 5.94 5.66 -3.83
N GLY A 105 6.72 5.66 -2.75
CA GLY A 105 6.65 6.67 -1.68
C GLY A 105 7.17 8.02 -2.15
N GLY A 106 8.44 8.04 -2.55
CA GLY A 106 9.18 9.24 -2.88
C GLY A 106 9.94 9.82 -1.68
N PRO A 107 10.30 11.11 -1.71
CA PRO A 107 10.98 11.74 -0.59
C PRO A 107 10.08 12.01 0.62
N GLY A 108 10.26 11.26 1.69
CA GLY A 108 9.70 11.56 3.01
C GLY A 108 9.70 10.33 3.90
N ALA A 109 8.99 10.37 5.02
CA ALA A 109 8.75 9.20 5.85
C ALA A 109 7.35 8.64 5.51
N ASP A 110 7.31 7.70 4.58
CA ASP A 110 6.06 7.24 3.99
C ASP A 110 5.49 6.01 4.71
N LYS A 111 4.17 5.85 4.62
CA LYS A 111 3.44 4.75 5.23
C LYS A 111 2.72 3.95 4.15
N PHE A 112 3.17 2.73 3.94
CA PHE A 112 2.52 1.75 3.09
C PHE A 112 1.55 0.95 3.94
N VAL A 113 0.24 1.18 3.77
CA VAL A 113 -0.79 0.71 4.71
C VAL A 113 -1.64 -0.39 4.08
N TYR A 114 -1.74 -1.51 4.80
CA TYR A 114 -2.54 -2.68 4.44
C TYR A 114 -3.63 -2.93 5.48
N TRP A 115 -4.90 -2.82 5.07
CA TRP A 115 -6.06 -3.06 5.93
C TRP A 115 -6.37 -4.55 6.13
N ARG A 116 -5.81 -5.40 5.26
CA ARG A 116 -5.90 -6.86 5.28
C ARG A 116 -4.60 -7.42 4.75
N ALA A 117 -4.16 -8.56 5.26
CA ALA A 117 -2.97 -9.23 4.75
C ALA A 117 -3.09 -9.56 3.26
N SER A 118 -4.25 -10.10 2.87
CA SER A 118 -4.57 -10.52 1.50
C SER A 118 -4.53 -9.40 0.45
N ASP A 119 -4.61 -8.14 0.87
CA ASP A 119 -4.51 -6.98 -0.03
C ASP A 119 -3.06 -6.74 -0.48
N THR A 120 -2.06 -7.43 0.09
CA THR A 120 -0.65 -7.31 -0.33
C THR A 120 -0.31 -8.13 -1.58
N GLN A 121 -1.19 -9.04 -2.01
CA GLN A 121 -0.84 -10.13 -2.91
C GLN A 121 -0.41 -9.62 -4.30
N GLY A 122 0.91 -9.67 -4.55
CA GLY A 122 1.51 -9.25 -5.81
C GLY A 122 1.97 -7.79 -5.83
N ASP A 123 1.82 -7.08 -4.70
CA ASP A 123 2.23 -5.70 -4.60
C ASP A 123 3.74 -5.51 -4.74
N VAL A 124 4.10 -4.35 -5.25
CA VAL A 124 5.48 -3.91 -5.44
C VAL A 124 5.65 -2.52 -4.86
N ILE A 125 6.40 -2.40 -3.76
CA ILE A 125 6.91 -1.12 -3.30
C ILE A 125 8.24 -0.85 -3.98
N THR A 126 8.35 0.25 -4.72
CA THR A 126 9.46 0.46 -5.65
C THR A 126 10.69 1.13 -5.03
N ASP A 127 10.53 1.81 -3.89
CA ASP A 127 11.55 2.71 -3.35
C ASP A 127 11.60 2.77 -1.82
N PHE A 128 11.12 1.72 -1.14
CA PHE A 128 11.11 1.63 0.32
C PHE A 128 12.48 1.99 0.92
N ASN A 129 12.50 2.97 1.81
CA ASN A 129 13.71 3.49 2.43
C ASN A 129 13.54 3.76 3.92
N HIS A 130 13.91 2.78 4.76
CA HIS A 130 13.92 2.95 6.21
C HIS A 130 14.78 4.14 6.69
N GLY A 131 15.78 4.55 5.91
CA GLY A 131 16.65 5.68 6.23
C GLY A 131 15.93 7.03 6.10
N GLN A 132 14.83 7.09 5.35
CA GLN A 132 13.94 8.24 5.25
C GLN A 132 12.78 8.17 6.26
N GLY A 133 12.57 7.01 6.88
CA GLY A 133 11.54 6.80 7.89
C GLY A 133 10.33 6.00 7.41
N ASP A 134 10.45 5.38 6.23
CA ASP A 134 9.37 4.57 5.66
C ASP A 134 9.02 3.38 6.55
N ILE A 135 7.73 3.08 6.60
CA ILE A 135 7.20 1.91 7.32
C ILE A 135 6.11 1.20 6.52
N ILE A 136 6.01 -0.11 6.73
CA ILE A 136 4.89 -0.92 6.29
C ILE A 136 3.97 -1.14 7.49
N ASN A 137 2.73 -0.69 7.38
CA ASN A 137 1.72 -0.80 8.44
C ASN A 137 0.68 -1.85 8.07
N PHE A 138 0.64 -2.94 8.83
CA PHE A 138 -0.38 -3.97 8.71
C PHE A 138 -1.44 -3.79 9.79
N ILE A 139 -2.68 -3.71 9.36
CA ILE A 139 -3.83 -3.50 10.23
C ILE A 139 -4.68 -4.76 10.19
N PHE A 140 -4.85 -5.41 11.34
CA PHE A 140 -5.65 -6.62 11.50
C PHE A 140 -6.99 -6.30 12.17
N THR A 141 -8.08 -6.89 11.68
CA THR A 141 -9.45 -6.73 12.22
C THR A 141 -10.06 -8.07 12.65
N GLU A 142 -11.05 -8.07 13.55
CA GLU A 142 -11.63 -9.29 14.14
C GLU A 142 -12.17 -10.34 13.14
N GLU A 143 -12.49 -9.96 11.90
CA GLU A 143 -13.00 -10.92 10.88
C GLU A 143 -11.93 -11.97 10.51
N GLU A 144 -10.64 -11.72 10.81
CA GLU A 144 -9.52 -12.66 10.63
C GLU A 144 -9.13 -13.42 11.92
N GLN A 145 -9.65 -13.06 13.11
CA GLN A 145 -9.14 -13.55 14.41
C GLN A 145 -9.60 -14.96 14.86
N TYR A 146 -10.47 -15.66 14.11
CA TYR A 146 -11.10 -16.91 14.59
C TYR A 146 -10.41 -18.22 14.17
N ALA A 147 -9.26 -18.17 13.50
CA ALA A 147 -8.39 -19.33 13.27
C ALA A 147 -7.07 -19.09 14.03
N HIS A 148 -6.46 -19.96 14.85
CA HIS A 148 -6.74 -21.32 15.26
C HIS A 148 -5.68 -21.71 16.34
N ASN A 149 -5.96 -21.59 17.64
CA ASN A 149 -5.02 -21.99 18.71
C ASN A 149 -4.80 -23.54 18.72
N HIS A 150 -3.55 -24.09 18.60
CA HIS A 150 -2.96 -25.32 19.26
C HIS A 150 -1.52 -25.71 18.76
N PRO A 151 -0.51 -26.12 19.59
CA PRO A 151 0.92 -26.28 19.19
C PRO A 151 1.24 -27.70 18.72
N LYS A 152 2.20 -27.87 17.79
CA LYS A 152 2.85 -29.17 17.55
C LYS A 152 4.32 -29.22 18.01
N PRO A 153 4.70 -30.18 18.88
CA PRO A 153 6.10 -30.41 19.27
C PRO A 153 6.94 -31.01 18.13
N GLY A 154 8.11 -30.41 17.83
CA GLY A 154 9.18 -31.08 17.05
C GLY A 154 9.86 -30.32 15.91
N TYR A 155 9.67 -29.01 15.74
CA TYR A 155 10.30 -28.25 14.63
C TYR A 155 11.80 -28.01 14.86
N VAL A 156 12.62 -28.22 13.82
CA VAL A 156 14.06 -27.90 13.76
C VAL A 156 14.29 -26.95 12.57
N PRO A 157 14.89 -25.76 12.76
CA PRO A 157 15.00 -24.75 11.70
C PRO A 157 16.12 -25.05 10.67
N ASP A 158 15.85 -24.71 9.41
CA ASP A 158 16.77 -24.80 8.27
C ASP A 158 17.74 -23.59 8.23
N PRO A 159 19.07 -23.80 8.17
CA PRO A 159 20.06 -22.72 8.16
C PRO A 159 20.14 -21.90 6.85
N GLU A 160 19.47 -22.30 5.77
CA GLU A 160 19.43 -21.53 4.51
C GLU A 160 18.11 -20.76 4.30
N GLN A 161 17.17 -20.84 5.25
CA GLN A 161 15.90 -20.13 5.22
C GLN A 161 16.01 -18.80 6.02
N PRO A 162 15.53 -17.67 5.49
CA PRO A 162 15.62 -16.39 6.17
C PRO A 162 14.88 -16.40 7.52
N MET A 163 15.48 -15.71 8.49
CA MET A 163 15.03 -15.70 9.88
C MET A 163 13.62 -15.10 9.99
N PRO A 164 12.68 -15.76 10.70
CA PRO A 164 11.39 -15.16 11.00
C PRO A 164 11.61 -13.93 11.88
N LEU A 165 11.01 -12.80 11.51
CA LEU A 165 10.83 -11.68 12.42
C LEU A 165 9.78 -12.13 13.45
N PRO A 166 10.10 -12.14 14.76
CA PRO A 166 9.16 -12.62 15.76
C PRO A 166 8.01 -11.61 15.89
N LEU A 167 6.92 -11.89 15.18
CA LEU A 167 5.59 -11.39 15.52
C LEU A 167 5.15 -12.13 16.78
N ASN A 168 4.94 -11.39 17.86
CA ASN A 168 4.48 -11.95 19.13
C ASN A 168 3.06 -12.51 18.98
N GLY A 169 2.95 -13.80 18.69
CA GLY A 169 1.79 -14.66 18.90
C GLY A 169 2.15 -15.82 19.83
N THR A 170 1.22 -16.30 20.64
CA THR A 170 1.49 -17.36 21.64
C THR A 170 1.87 -18.70 21.00
N ALA A 171 2.44 -19.57 21.84
CA ALA A 171 3.37 -20.68 21.57
C ALA A 171 2.97 -21.82 20.60
N GLU A 172 2.13 -21.60 19.58
CA GLU A 172 1.44 -22.67 18.86
C GLU A 172 1.70 -22.77 17.35
N ALA A 173 2.02 -21.67 16.67
CA ALA A 173 2.86 -21.63 15.47
C ALA A 173 3.14 -20.15 15.20
N PRO A 174 4.39 -19.73 14.92
CA PRO A 174 4.67 -18.33 14.70
C PRO A 174 3.93 -17.87 13.43
N HIS A 175 3.03 -16.89 13.56
CA HIS A 175 2.74 -15.98 12.46
C HIS A 175 4.11 -15.41 12.10
N SER A 176 4.67 -15.86 11.01
CA SER A 176 6.05 -15.53 10.67
C SER A 176 5.99 -14.59 9.50
N LEU A 177 6.39 -13.36 9.76
CA LEU A 177 6.80 -12.48 8.69
C LEU A 177 8.27 -12.79 8.43
N TRP A 178 8.56 -13.20 7.21
CA TRP A 178 9.91 -13.49 6.77
C TRP A 178 10.11 -12.88 5.40
N TYR A 179 11.38 -12.68 5.05
CA TYR A 179 11.71 -12.10 3.77
C TYR A 179 12.86 -12.83 3.13
N GLN A 180 12.87 -12.90 1.80
CA GLN A 180 13.97 -13.45 1.04
C GLN A 180 14.48 -12.41 0.05
N VAL A 181 15.80 -12.24 -0.03
CA VAL A 181 16.40 -11.46 -1.11
C VAL A 181 16.15 -12.20 -2.42
N ALA A 182 15.56 -11.50 -3.38
CA ALA A 182 15.24 -12.03 -4.71
C ALA A 182 16.50 -12.52 -5.43
N GLU A 183 16.33 -13.38 -6.44
CA GLU A 183 17.45 -13.94 -7.21
C GLU A 183 18.34 -12.88 -7.86
N ASN A 184 17.80 -11.69 -8.12
CA ASN A 184 18.53 -10.56 -8.67
C ASN A 184 19.51 -9.89 -7.67
N GLY A 185 19.44 -10.27 -6.39
CA GLY A 185 20.30 -9.76 -5.31
C GLY A 185 20.05 -8.31 -4.92
N LYS A 186 18.95 -7.71 -5.38
CA LYS A 186 18.64 -6.28 -5.23
C LYS A 186 17.27 -6.01 -4.62
N ASP A 187 16.34 -6.93 -4.82
CA ASP A 187 14.98 -6.82 -4.30
C ASP A 187 14.78 -7.81 -3.16
N LEU A 188 13.68 -7.62 -2.43
CA LEU A 188 13.28 -8.46 -1.31
C LEU A 188 11.82 -8.85 -1.49
N HIS A 189 11.54 -10.15 -1.39
CA HIS A 189 10.18 -10.67 -1.32
C HIS A 189 9.80 -10.85 0.15
N LEU A 190 8.69 -10.24 0.55
CA LEU A 190 8.14 -10.33 1.89
C LEU A 190 6.97 -11.31 1.88
N PHE A 191 6.99 -12.23 2.82
CA PHE A 191 5.98 -13.27 2.97
C PHE A 191 5.48 -13.33 4.41
N GLY A 192 4.20 -13.61 4.57
CA GLY A 192 3.59 -13.80 5.87
C GLY A 192 2.42 -14.75 5.82
N ASP A 193 2.29 -15.51 6.90
CA ASP A 193 1.16 -16.38 7.20
C ASP A 193 0.34 -15.73 8.32
N THR A 194 -0.96 -15.50 8.10
CA THR A 194 -1.84 -14.82 9.04
C THR A 194 -2.96 -15.70 9.60
N ASP A 195 -3.23 -16.87 9.02
CA ASP A 195 -4.30 -17.81 9.37
C ASP A 195 -3.80 -19.22 9.73
N GLY A 196 -2.50 -19.48 9.59
CA GLY A 196 -1.84 -20.74 9.92
C GLY A 196 -2.00 -21.83 8.86
N GLN A 197 -2.54 -21.51 7.68
CA GLN A 197 -2.55 -22.40 6.52
C GLN A 197 -1.24 -22.25 5.75
N VAL A 198 -0.36 -23.25 5.94
CA VAL A 198 0.99 -23.27 5.35
C VAL A 198 1.07 -23.16 3.81
N ASP A 199 -0.05 -23.36 3.11
CA ASP A 199 -0.12 -23.31 1.65
C ASP A 199 -0.60 -21.94 1.12
N THR A 200 -1.04 -21.04 2.00
CA THR A 200 -1.49 -19.69 1.65
C THR A 200 -0.58 -18.66 2.28
N HIS A 201 0.37 -18.14 1.50
CA HIS A 201 1.04 -16.90 1.87
C HIS A 201 0.02 -15.78 1.77
N GLU A 202 -0.55 -15.39 2.90
CA GLU A 202 -1.57 -14.34 2.97
C GLU A 202 -0.96 -12.95 2.83
N ILE A 203 0.31 -12.79 3.23
CA ILE A 203 1.14 -11.65 2.84
C ILE A 203 2.10 -12.11 1.74
N SER A 204 2.12 -11.41 0.60
CA SER A 204 3.09 -11.66 -0.47
C SER A 204 3.32 -10.42 -1.31
N MET A 205 4.43 -9.72 -1.06
CA MET A 205 4.79 -8.50 -1.78
C MET A 205 6.30 -8.41 -2.07
N THR A 206 6.68 -7.47 -2.93
CA THR A 206 8.08 -7.19 -3.29
C THR A 206 8.47 -5.78 -2.90
N LEU A 207 9.64 -5.63 -2.27
CA LEU A 207 10.31 -4.36 -2.05
C LEU A 207 11.51 -4.27 -2.99
N GLN A 208 11.45 -3.37 -3.97
CA GLN A 208 12.55 -3.19 -4.93
C GLN A 208 13.70 -2.40 -4.32
N GLY A 209 14.93 -2.78 -4.66
CA GLY A 209 16.13 -2.10 -4.17
C GLY A 209 16.41 -2.28 -2.68
N VAL A 210 15.63 -3.09 -1.96
CA VAL A 210 15.81 -3.41 -0.55
C VAL A 210 16.46 -4.78 -0.42
N THR A 211 17.49 -4.88 0.42
CA THR A 211 18.17 -6.16 0.69
C THR A 211 18.14 -6.59 2.15
N SER A 212 17.59 -5.77 3.04
CA SER A 212 17.47 -6.07 4.47
C SER A 212 16.37 -5.25 5.10
N LEU A 213 15.70 -5.85 6.09
CA LEU A 213 14.67 -5.20 6.91
C LEU A 213 14.97 -5.39 8.39
N GLN A 214 14.44 -4.49 9.21
CA GLN A 214 14.50 -4.51 10.67
C GLN A 214 13.09 -4.41 11.26
N SER A 215 12.96 -4.75 12.54
CA SER A 215 11.64 -4.75 13.19
C SER A 215 10.95 -3.38 13.22
N SER A 216 11.72 -2.27 13.19
CA SER A 216 11.16 -0.91 13.17
C SER A 216 10.59 -0.50 11.82
N ASP A 217 10.83 -1.26 10.76
CA ASP A 217 10.26 -1.02 9.42
C ASP A 217 8.78 -1.39 9.37
N PHE A 218 8.26 -2.00 10.45
CA PHE A 218 6.92 -2.53 10.54
C PHE A 218 6.14 -1.94 11.70
N VAL A 219 4.88 -1.64 11.43
CA VAL A 219 3.85 -1.37 12.44
C VAL A 219 2.75 -2.41 12.28
N PHE A 220 2.27 -2.94 13.40
CA PHE A 220 1.16 -3.88 13.45
C PHE A 220 0.09 -3.34 14.37
N GLU A 221 -1.09 -3.07 13.82
CA GLU A 221 -2.24 -2.56 14.56
C GLU A 221 -3.33 -3.63 14.64
N TYR A 222 -3.95 -3.76 15.82
CA TYR A 222 -5.04 -4.69 16.06
C TYR A 222 -6.27 -3.89 16.46
N TRP A 223 -7.28 -3.88 15.59
CA TRP A 223 -8.54 -3.20 15.84
C TRP A 223 -9.60 -4.22 16.23
N VAL A 224 -10.22 -3.95 17.39
CA VAL A 224 -11.28 -4.73 18.04
C VAL A 224 -12.62 -4.06 17.76
#